data_AF-A0A6G4N5M0-F1
#
_entry.id   AF-A0A6G4N5M0-F1
#
_cell.length_a   1.000
_cell.length_b   1.000
_cell.length_c   1.000
_cell.angle_alpha   90.00
_cell.angle_beta   90.00
_cell.angle_gamma   90.00
#
_symmetry.space_group_name_H-M   'P 1'
#
loop_
_entity.id
_entity.type
_entity.pdbx_description
1 polymer ?
#
loop_
_entity_poly.entity_id
_entity_poly.type
_entity_poly.pdbx_seq_one_letter_code
_entity_poly.pdbx_strand_id
1 'polypeptide(L)'
;MKRISKDIWAVFKLLYQNKGRFSINALLLQLIMIFISSTYLILLFNMMLKVAGQSQLTINNWKEIVSHPASVILLIIFILSVAFLIYVEFSLLVYMIYAGFDRQIITFKSIFKNAFVNVRKLIGVPVIFFVIYLMLMIPIANLGLSSVLTKNIYIPKFLTEELMKTTKGII
;
A
#
# COMPACT_ATOMS: atom_id res chain seq x y z
N MET A 1 -3.01 -25.29 23.78
CA MET A 1 -1.95 -24.26 23.61
C MET A 1 -0.58 -24.78 23.16
N LYS A 2 -0.05 -25.89 23.72
CA LYS A 2 1.31 -26.41 23.38
C LYS A 2 1.56 -26.82 21.91
N ARG A 3 0.50 -27.05 21.11
CA ARG A 3 0.62 -27.46 19.70
C ARG A 3 0.92 -26.26 18.78
N ILE A 4 0.19 -25.16 18.97
CA ILE A 4 0.32 -23.90 18.20
C ILE A 4 1.72 -23.29 18.34
N SER A 5 2.31 -23.28 19.54
CA SER A 5 3.66 -22.72 19.76
C SER A 5 4.75 -23.51 19.05
N LYS A 6 4.57 -24.84 18.91
CA LYS A 6 5.50 -25.72 18.20
C LYS A 6 5.44 -25.48 16.69
N ASP A 7 4.23 -25.29 16.15
CA ASP A 7 4.01 -25.01 14.74
C ASP A 7 4.59 -23.64 14.35
N ILE A 8 4.43 -22.61 15.20
CA ILE A 8 5.04 -21.29 14.99
C ILE A 8 6.57 -21.40 14.91
N TRP A 9 7.21 -22.10 15.85
CA TRP A 9 8.67 -22.25 15.85
C TRP A 9 9.17 -23.03 14.65
N ALA A 10 8.41 -24.02 14.17
CA ALA A 10 8.72 -24.76 12.95
C ALA A 10 8.67 -23.86 11.70
N VAL A 11 7.67 -22.98 11.60
CA VAL A 11 7.55 -21.99 10.50
C VAL A 11 8.74 -21.02 10.52
N PHE A 12 9.09 -20.46 11.68
CA PHE A 12 10.25 -19.57 11.81
C PHE A 12 11.56 -20.28 11.41
N LYS A 13 11.72 -21.55 11.81
CA LYS A 13 12.90 -22.35 11.43
C LYS A 13 12.98 -22.58 9.92
N LEU A 14 11.86 -22.84 9.25
CA LEU A 14 11.80 -23.02 7.79
C LEU A 14 12.07 -21.73 7.02
N LEU A 15 11.51 -20.61 7.48
CA LEU A 15 11.83 -19.27 6.96
C LEU A 15 13.32 -18.97 7.09
N TYR A 16 13.91 -19.31 8.25
CA TYR A 16 15.33 -19.08 8.51
C TYR A 16 16.25 -19.99 7.68
N GLN A 17 15.83 -21.22 7.37
CA GLN A 17 16.62 -22.13 6.54
C GLN A 17 16.56 -21.78 5.05
N ASN A 18 15.41 -21.30 4.57
CA ASN A 18 15.18 -20.99 3.16
C ASN A 18 15.03 -19.47 2.88
N LYS A 19 15.70 -18.62 3.68
CA LYS A 19 15.55 -17.15 3.63
C LYS A 19 15.60 -16.59 2.22
N GLY A 20 16.61 -16.96 1.44
CA GLY A 20 16.80 -16.42 0.10
C GLY A 20 15.62 -16.67 -0.83
N ARG A 21 15.11 -17.91 -0.88
CA ARG A 21 14.01 -18.28 -1.78
C ARG A 21 12.69 -17.60 -1.39
N PHE A 22 12.39 -17.55 -0.09
CA PHE A 22 11.21 -16.85 0.40
C PHE A 22 11.29 -15.34 0.15
N SER A 23 12.44 -14.72 0.44
CA SER A 23 12.64 -13.29 0.19
C SER A 23 12.53 -12.94 -1.30
N ILE A 24 13.13 -13.72 -2.20
CA ILE A 24 13.05 -13.48 -3.66
C ILE A 24 11.60 -13.59 -4.14
N ASN A 25 10.87 -14.63 -3.74
CA ASN A 25 9.49 -14.80 -4.17
C ASN A 25 8.58 -13.71 -3.57
N ALA A 26 8.82 -13.29 -2.33
CA ALA A 26 8.10 -12.18 -1.71
C ALA A 26 8.38 -10.85 -2.44
N LEU A 27 9.63 -10.59 -2.82
CA LEU A 27 10.00 -9.41 -3.62
C LEU A 27 9.32 -9.43 -5.00
N LEU A 28 9.28 -10.59 -5.67
CA LEU A 28 8.57 -10.74 -6.95
C LEU A 28 7.06 -10.47 -6.79
N LEU A 29 6.45 -11.03 -5.74
CA LEU A 29 5.05 -10.75 -5.41
C LEU A 29 4.84 -9.25 -5.16
N GLN A 30 5.72 -8.61 -4.38
CA GLN A 30 5.66 -7.18 -4.06
C GLN A 30 5.72 -6.32 -5.32
N LEU A 31 6.63 -6.62 -6.25
CA LEU A 31 6.77 -5.89 -7.52
C LEU A 31 5.50 -6.01 -8.38
N ILE A 32 4.97 -7.23 -8.50
CA ILE A 32 3.73 -7.48 -9.25
C ILE A 32 2.55 -6.73 -8.61
N MET A 33 2.41 -6.83 -7.29
CA MET A 33 1.34 -6.18 -6.55
C MET A 33 1.43 -4.66 -6.63
N ILE A 34 2.63 -4.06 -6.49
CA ILE A 34 2.83 -2.62 -6.65
C ILE A 34 2.40 -2.18 -8.04
N PHE A 35 2.81 -2.89 -9.10
CA PHE A 35 2.49 -2.51 -10.47
C PHE A 35 0.98 -2.55 -10.76
N ILE A 36 0.31 -3.65 -10.37
CA ILE A 36 -1.13 -3.84 -10.57
C ILE A 36 -1.93 -2.84 -9.70
N SER A 37 -1.59 -2.76 -8.41
CA SER A 37 -2.31 -1.94 -7.43
C SER A 37 -2.16 -0.46 -7.73
N SER A 38 -0.95 0.02 -8.04
CA SER A 38 -0.72 1.44 -8.35
C SER A 38 -1.49 1.87 -9.59
N THR A 39 -1.44 1.09 -10.68
CA THR A 39 -2.19 1.38 -11.91
C THR A 39 -3.69 1.49 -11.64
N TYR A 40 -4.25 0.52 -10.91
CA TYR A 40 -5.66 0.50 -10.57
C TYR A 40 -6.07 1.66 -9.65
N LEU A 41 -5.30 1.92 -8.60
CA LEU A 41 -5.59 2.96 -7.62
C LEU A 41 -5.44 4.36 -8.22
N ILE A 42 -4.43 4.60 -9.07
CA ILE A 42 -4.26 5.87 -9.79
C ILE A 42 -5.46 6.13 -10.70
N LEU A 43 -5.93 5.11 -11.42
CA LEU A 43 -7.10 5.24 -12.30
C LEU A 43 -8.36 5.62 -11.49
N LEU A 44 -8.63 4.89 -10.39
CA LEU A 44 -9.76 5.19 -9.51
C LEU A 44 -9.67 6.58 -8.89
N PHE A 45 -8.48 6.97 -8.43
CA PHE A 45 -8.25 8.28 -7.83
C PHE A 45 -8.46 9.41 -8.84
N ASN A 46 -7.96 9.25 -10.07
CA ASN A 46 -8.19 10.22 -11.15
C ASN A 46 -9.66 10.31 -11.55
N MET A 47 -10.41 9.20 -11.52
CA MET A 47 -11.86 9.23 -11.73
C MET A 47 -12.57 10.02 -10.63
N MET A 48 -12.20 9.80 -9.37
CA MET A 48 -12.72 10.53 -8.21
C MET A 48 -12.49 12.05 -8.35
N LEU A 49 -11.29 12.46 -8.77
CA LEU A 49 -10.93 13.85 -9.00
C LEU A 49 -11.71 14.47 -10.17
N LYS A 50 -11.81 13.78 -11.31
CA LYS A 50 -12.58 14.24 -12.48
C LYS A 50 -14.05 14.46 -12.14
N VAL A 51 -14.65 13.55 -11.36
CA VAL A 51 -16.04 13.68 -10.90
C VAL A 51 -16.22 14.88 -9.96
N ALA A 52 -15.22 15.21 -9.16
CA ALA A 52 -15.22 16.42 -8.32
C ALA A 52 -14.88 17.71 -9.08
N GLY A 53 -14.59 17.64 -10.39
CA GLY A 53 -14.14 18.79 -11.18
C GLY A 53 -12.73 19.28 -10.83
N GLN A 54 -11.93 18.47 -10.13
CA GLN A 54 -10.59 18.82 -9.68
C GLN A 54 -9.52 18.11 -10.52
N SER A 55 -8.39 18.77 -10.75
CA SER A 55 -7.23 18.16 -11.43
C SER A 55 -6.27 17.46 -10.45
N GLN A 56 -6.28 17.87 -9.19
CA GLN A 56 -5.37 17.37 -8.15
C GLN A 56 -6.00 17.54 -6.76
N LEU A 57 -5.53 16.77 -5.78
CA LEU A 57 -5.92 16.94 -4.38
C LEU A 57 -4.93 17.89 -3.68
N THR A 58 -5.46 18.96 -3.08
CA THR A 58 -4.72 19.99 -2.35
C THR A 58 -5.39 20.28 -1.01
N ILE A 59 -4.67 20.93 -0.09
CA ILE A 59 -5.20 21.30 1.22
C ILE A 59 -6.40 22.28 1.13
N ASN A 60 -6.55 22.95 -0.01
CA ASN A 60 -7.58 23.97 -0.22
C ASN A 60 -8.85 23.39 -0.86
N ASN A 61 -8.73 22.32 -1.65
CA ASN A 61 -9.85 21.77 -2.43
C ASN A 61 -10.40 20.44 -1.91
N TRP A 62 -9.83 19.86 -0.83
CA TRP A 62 -10.34 18.60 -0.28
C TRP A 62 -11.82 18.66 0.11
N LYS A 63 -12.30 19.84 0.55
CA LYS A 63 -13.71 20.05 0.89
C LYS A 63 -14.61 19.89 -0.33
N GLU A 64 -14.19 20.38 -1.49
CA GLU A 64 -14.96 20.28 -2.74
C GLU A 64 -15.11 18.82 -3.19
N ILE A 65 -14.06 18.00 -3.00
CA ILE A 65 -14.09 16.56 -3.27
C ILE A 65 -15.13 15.85 -2.38
N VAL A 66 -15.13 16.14 -1.07
CA VAL A 66 -16.08 15.52 -0.12
C VAL A 66 -17.50 16.09 -0.26
N SER A 67 -17.66 17.25 -0.89
CA SER A 67 -18.98 17.87 -1.09
C SER A 67 -19.74 17.24 -2.26
N HIS A 68 -19.05 16.61 -3.22
CA HIS A 68 -19.69 15.96 -4.37
C HIS A 68 -20.06 14.50 -4.02
N PRO A 69 -21.36 14.13 -3.99
CA PRO A 69 -21.80 12.82 -3.50
C PRO A 69 -21.20 11.64 -4.29
N ALA A 70 -21.08 11.77 -5.61
CA ALA A 70 -20.45 10.75 -6.45
C ALA A 70 -18.94 10.60 -6.17
N SER A 71 -18.26 11.69 -5.81
CA SER A 71 -16.83 11.65 -5.48
C SER A 71 -16.61 10.98 -4.11
N VAL A 72 -17.50 11.21 -3.14
CA VAL A 72 -17.50 10.50 -1.84
C VAL A 72 -17.68 9.00 -2.02
N ILE A 73 -18.58 8.56 -2.90
CA ILE A 73 -18.76 7.13 -3.19
C ILE A 73 -17.45 6.54 -3.77
N LEU A 74 -16.82 7.23 -4.73
CA LEU A 74 -15.54 6.81 -5.30
C LEU A 74 -14.41 6.81 -4.27
N LEU A 75 -14.40 7.76 -3.34
CA LEU A 75 -13.45 7.80 -2.22
C LEU A 75 -13.62 6.59 -1.30
N ILE A 76 -14.85 6.21 -0.95
CA ILE A 76 -15.13 5.01 -0.16
C ILE A 76 -14.66 3.76 -0.90
N ILE A 77 -14.98 3.65 -2.19
CA ILE A 77 -14.50 2.54 -3.04
C ILE A 77 -12.97 2.50 -3.07
N PHE A 78 -12.32 3.65 -3.20
CA PHE A 78 -10.86 3.75 -3.20
C PHE A 78 -10.26 3.22 -1.88
N ILE A 79 -10.78 3.66 -0.73
CA ILE A 79 -10.31 3.19 0.59
C ILE A 79 -10.52 1.69 0.76
N LEU A 80 -11.69 1.18 0.37
CA LEU A 80 -11.99 -0.26 0.41
C LEU A 80 -11.08 -1.06 -0.52
N SER A 81 -10.78 -0.53 -1.71
CA SER A 81 -9.86 -1.14 -2.65
C SER A 81 -8.44 -1.21 -2.12
N VAL A 82 -7.93 -0.14 -1.50
CA VAL A 82 -6.61 -0.14 -0.83
C VAL A 82 -6.58 -1.21 0.25
N ALA A 83 -7.59 -1.24 1.11
CA ALA A 83 -7.68 -2.22 2.18
C ALA A 83 -7.71 -3.66 1.63
N PHE A 84 -8.52 -3.89 0.60
CA PHE A 84 -8.64 -5.18 -0.06
C PHE A 84 -7.32 -5.66 -0.68
N LEU A 85 -6.60 -4.77 -1.37
CA LEU A 85 -5.32 -5.11 -2.01
C LEU A 85 -4.25 -5.50 -0.98
N ILE A 86 -4.13 -4.75 0.12
CA ILE A 86 -3.21 -5.08 1.22
C ILE A 86 -3.57 -6.44 1.81
N TYR A 87 -4.86 -6.71 2.00
CA TYR A 87 -5.32 -8.00 2.51
C TYR A 87 -4.97 -9.16 1.57
N VAL A 88 -5.18 -9.00 0.26
CA VAL A 88 -4.82 -10.00 -0.76
C VAL A 88 -3.32 -10.26 -0.74
N GLU A 89 -2.50 -9.21 -0.72
CA GLU A 89 -1.04 -9.30 -0.64
C GLU A 89 -0.59 -10.08 0.60
N PHE A 90 -1.11 -9.71 1.78
CA PHE A 90 -0.81 -10.40 3.03
C PHE A 90 -1.23 -11.88 2.98
N SER A 91 -2.40 -12.17 2.43
CA SER A 91 -2.91 -13.55 2.31
C SER A 91 -2.03 -14.41 1.41
N LEU A 92 -1.55 -13.85 0.29
CA LEU A 92 -0.63 -14.53 -0.61
C LEU A 92 0.72 -14.79 0.06
N LEU A 93 1.26 -13.85 0.84
CA LEU A 93 2.48 -14.05 1.62
C LEU A 93 2.33 -15.18 2.64
N VAL A 94 1.25 -15.19 3.43
CA VAL A 94 0.96 -16.27 4.39
C VAL A 94 0.83 -17.61 3.66
N TYR A 95 0.15 -17.62 2.51
CA TYR A 95 -0.03 -18.81 1.71
C TYR A 95 1.29 -19.37 1.17
N MET A 96 2.20 -18.50 0.71
CA MET A 96 3.52 -18.91 0.24
C MET A 96 4.32 -19.59 1.35
N ILE A 97 4.23 -19.08 2.59
CA ILE A 97 4.87 -19.69 3.75
C ILE A 97 4.24 -21.07 4.04
N TYR A 98 2.91 -21.16 3.99
CA TYR A 98 2.19 -22.41 4.20
C TYR A 98 2.51 -23.48 3.14
N ALA A 99 2.51 -23.10 1.86
CA ALA A 99 2.87 -24.00 0.75
C ALA A 99 4.32 -24.50 0.87
N GLY A 100 5.22 -23.65 1.38
CA GLY A 100 6.60 -24.04 1.69
C GLY A 100 6.74 -25.02 2.86
N PHE A 101 5.76 -25.05 3.78
CA PHE A 101 5.72 -25.98 4.91
C PHE A 101 5.28 -27.39 4.49
N ASP A 102 4.27 -27.49 3.62
CA ASP A 102 3.61 -28.77 3.30
C ASP A 102 4.23 -29.50 2.09
N ARG A 103 5.26 -28.93 1.43
CA ARG A 103 5.90 -29.44 0.19
C ARG A 103 4.92 -29.76 -0.94
N GLN A 104 3.67 -29.31 -0.87
CA GLN A 104 2.69 -29.54 -1.92
C GLN A 104 2.92 -28.52 -3.05
N ILE A 105 2.95 -29.00 -4.29
CA ILE A 105 2.98 -28.16 -5.48
C ILE A 105 1.59 -27.56 -5.63
N ILE A 106 1.36 -26.42 -4.98
CA ILE A 106 0.06 -25.79 -5.06
C ILE A 106 -0.02 -24.92 -6.31
N THR A 107 -0.91 -25.30 -7.23
CA THR A 107 -1.17 -24.57 -8.47
C THR A 107 -1.78 -23.19 -8.18
N PHE A 108 -1.26 -22.12 -8.80
CA PHE A 108 -1.74 -20.73 -8.68
C PHE A 108 -3.28 -20.58 -8.75
N LYS A 109 -3.92 -21.44 -9.54
CA LYS A 109 -5.38 -21.46 -9.75
C LYS A 109 -6.18 -21.84 -8.50
N SER A 110 -5.68 -22.75 -7.66
CA SER A 110 -6.35 -23.12 -6.40
C SER A 110 -6.13 -22.08 -5.31
N ILE A 111 -4.99 -21.37 -5.34
CA ILE A 111 -4.68 -20.24 -4.45
C ILE A 111 -5.70 -19.13 -4.66
N PHE A 112 -5.92 -18.70 -5.91
CA PHE A 112 -6.90 -17.68 -6.23
C PHE A 112 -8.33 -18.09 -5.85
N LYS A 113 -8.72 -19.34 -6.10
CA LYS A 113 -10.06 -19.83 -5.75
C LYS A 113 -10.28 -19.86 -4.24
N ASN A 114 -9.33 -20.37 -3.47
CA ASN A 114 -9.44 -20.41 -2.00
C ASN A 114 -9.31 -19.02 -1.37
N ALA A 115 -8.42 -18.17 -1.88
CA ALA A 115 -8.30 -16.78 -1.44
C ALA A 115 -9.63 -16.04 -1.67
N PHE A 116 -10.27 -16.19 -2.83
CA PHE A 116 -11.55 -15.53 -3.12
C PHE A 116 -12.71 -16.02 -2.23
N VAL A 117 -12.76 -17.32 -1.91
CA VAL A 117 -13.76 -17.88 -0.98
C VAL A 117 -13.53 -17.40 0.45
N ASN A 118 -12.28 -17.25 0.88
CA ASN A 118 -11.94 -16.75 2.21
C ASN A 118 -12.08 -15.23 2.35
N VAL A 119 -11.81 -14.47 1.28
CA VAL A 119 -12.09 -13.03 1.16
C VAL A 119 -13.56 -12.74 1.47
N ARG A 120 -14.50 -13.55 0.93
CA ARG A 120 -15.94 -13.35 1.19
C ARG A 120 -16.32 -13.49 2.66
N LYS A 121 -15.59 -14.29 3.45
CA LYS A 121 -15.83 -14.44 4.90
C LYS A 121 -15.31 -13.26 5.71
N LEU A 122 -14.52 -12.39 5.10
CA LEU A 122 -13.91 -11.23 5.73
C LEU A 122 -14.61 -9.92 5.35
N ILE A 123 -15.45 -9.93 4.31
CA ILE A 123 -16.37 -8.83 4.01
C ILE A 123 -17.37 -8.75 5.18
N GLY A 124 -17.17 -7.79 6.09
CA GLY A 124 -17.94 -7.63 7.31
C GLY A 124 -17.27 -6.70 8.32
N VAL A 125 -17.60 -6.86 9.61
CA VAL A 125 -17.07 -6.04 10.71
C VAL A 125 -15.53 -5.97 10.78
N PRO A 126 -14.76 -7.03 10.51
CA PRO A 126 -13.30 -6.97 10.55
C PRO A 126 -12.67 -5.96 9.56
N VAL A 127 -13.29 -5.74 8.40
CA VAL A 127 -12.82 -4.75 7.42
C VAL A 127 -12.92 -3.33 7.97
N ILE A 128 -13.94 -3.03 8.77
CA ILE A 128 -14.11 -1.71 9.40
C ILE A 128 -12.93 -1.44 10.37
N PHE A 129 -12.60 -2.41 11.23
CA PHE A 129 -11.46 -2.29 12.14
C PHE A 129 -10.13 -2.16 11.39
N PHE A 130 -9.98 -2.87 10.27
CA PHE A 130 -8.80 -2.78 9.41
C PHE A 130 -8.67 -1.41 8.72
N VAL A 131 -9.78 -0.81 8.26
CA VAL A 131 -9.79 0.54 7.70
C VAL A 131 -9.43 1.58 8.76
N ILE A 132 -9.96 1.46 9.98
CA ILE A 132 -9.59 2.34 11.11
C ILE A 132 -8.10 2.21 11.40
N TYR A 133 -7.59 0.97 11.45
CA TYR A 133 -6.16 0.71 11.61
C TYR A 133 -5.31 1.38 10.52
N LEU A 134 -5.73 1.30 9.24
CA LEU A 134 -5.05 1.97 8.14
C LEU A 134 -5.06 3.50 8.29
N MET A 135 -6.18 4.09 8.69
CA MET A 135 -6.27 5.54 8.92
C MET A 135 -5.31 6.02 10.01
N LEU A 136 -5.14 5.24 11.09
CA LEU A 136 -4.19 5.54 12.15
C LEU A 136 -2.73 5.41 11.69
N MET A 137 -2.46 4.49 10.77
CA MET A 137 -1.13 4.27 10.20
C MET A 137 -0.63 5.46 9.36
N ILE A 138 -1.52 6.18 8.66
CA ILE A 138 -1.14 7.32 7.80
C ILE A 138 -0.31 8.38 8.57
N PRO A 139 -0.77 8.95 9.70
CA PRO A 139 0.01 9.92 10.46
C PRO A 139 1.24 9.30 11.12
N ILE A 140 1.15 8.05 11.59
CA ILE A 140 2.26 7.36 12.26
C ILE A 140 3.43 7.10 11.29
N ALA A 141 3.11 6.67 10.08
CA ALA A 141 4.10 6.39 9.04
C ALA A 141 4.63 7.66 8.35
N ASN A 142 4.13 8.84 8.73
CA ASN A 142 4.46 10.14 8.12
C ASN A 142 4.20 10.16 6.59
N LEU A 143 3.36 9.24 6.10
CA LEU A 143 3.06 9.07 4.68
C LEU A 143 2.22 10.26 4.20
N GLY A 144 2.77 11.04 3.27
CA GLY A 144 2.13 12.26 2.74
C GLY A 144 2.44 13.54 3.54
N LEU A 145 3.06 13.44 4.71
CA LEU A 145 3.54 14.59 5.50
C LEU A 145 5.03 14.85 5.27
N SER A 146 5.76 13.86 4.76
CA SER A 146 7.18 13.97 4.46
C SER A 146 7.46 14.48 3.05
N SER A 147 7.19 15.77 2.83
CA SER A 147 8.17 16.62 2.13
C SER A 147 9.42 16.82 3.03
N VAL A 148 9.87 15.78 3.75
CA VAL A 148 11.12 15.84 4.54
C VAL A 148 12.32 15.80 3.60
N LEU A 149 12.18 15.13 2.44
CA LEU A 149 13.18 15.15 1.38
C LEU A 149 13.28 16.53 0.71
N THR A 150 12.15 17.21 0.46
CA THR A 150 12.15 18.51 -0.26
C THR A 150 12.30 19.71 0.67
N LYS A 151 11.89 19.63 1.93
CA LYS A 151 12.07 20.72 2.92
C LYS A 151 13.54 21.01 3.19
N ASN A 152 14.41 20.01 3.09
CA ASN A 152 15.87 20.18 3.19
C ASN A 152 16.55 20.53 1.85
N ILE A 153 15.80 20.59 0.74
CA ILE A 153 16.27 21.05 -0.59
C ILE A 153 15.65 22.42 -0.93
N TYR A 154 15.06 23.11 0.06
CA TYR A 154 14.66 24.50 -0.14
C TYR A 154 15.91 25.38 -0.10
N ILE A 155 16.38 25.81 -1.27
CA ILE A 155 17.43 26.82 -1.39
C ILE A 155 16.81 28.15 -0.91
N PRO A 156 17.30 28.76 0.19
CA PRO A 156 16.78 30.04 0.67
C PRO A 156 16.84 31.09 -0.43
N LYS A 157 15.77 31.90 -0.56
CA LYS A 157 15.66 32.94 -1.60
C LYS A 157 16.91 33.80 -1.73
N PHE A 158 17.55 34.12 -0.61
CA PHE A 158 18.82 34.83 -0.54
C PHE A 158 19.92 34.20 -1.42
N LEU A 159 20.13 32.88 -1.34
CA LEU A 159 21.16 32.19 -2.12
C LEU A 159 20.83 32.21 -3.62
N THR A 160 19.57 31.98 -3.99
CA THR A 160 19.13 32.06 -5.39
C THR A 160 19.25 33.47 -5.96
N GLU A 161 18.89 34.50 -5.19
CA GLU A 161 19.01 35.90 -5.64
C GLU A 161 20.47 36.31 -5.81
N GLU A 162 21.38 35.83 -4.95
CA GLU A 162 22.80 36.13 -5.05
C GLU A 162 23.48 35.39 -6.22
N LEU A 163 23.09 34.13 -6.47
CA LEU A 163 23.57 33.35 -7.62
C LEU A 163 23.10 33.94 -8.96
N MET A 164 21.87 34.47 -9.02
CA MET A 164 21.32 35.07 -10.24
C MET A 164 21.93 36.45 -10.56
N LYS A 165 22.52 37.13 -9.57
CA LYS A 165 23.23 38.41 -9.80
C LYS A 165 24.62 38.21 -10.43
N THR A 166 25.19 37.01 -10.38
CA THR A 166 26.54 36.74 -10.88
C THR A 166 26.49 35.94 -12.17
N THR A 167 26.66 36.61 -13.32
CA THR A 167 26.72 35.96 -14.66
C THR A 167 28.02 35.18 -14.89
N LYS A 168 29.02 35.32 -14.02
CA LYS A 168 30.32 34.64 -14.09
C LYS A 168 30.73 34.17 -12.71
N GLY A 169 30.24 33.01 -12.27
CA GLY A 169 30.58 32.44 -10.97
C GLY A 169 32.10 32.35 -10.78
N ILE A 170 32.68 33.32 -10.09
CA ILE A 170 34.07 33.37 -9.68
C ILE A 170 34.04 34.02 -8.30
N ILE A 171 34.53 33.27 -7.32
CA ILE A 171 34.73 33.68 -5.92
C ILE A 171 35.89 34.68 -5.88
#